data_AF-A0A352UNZ9-F1
#
_entry.id   AF-A0A352UNZ9-F1
#
_cell.length_a   1.000
_cell.length_b   1.000
_cell.length_c   1.000
_cell.angle_alpha   90.00
_cell.angle_beta   90.00
_cell.angle_gamma   90.00
#
_symmetry.space_group_name_H-M   'P 1'
#
loop_
_entity.id
_entity.type
_entity.pdbx_description
1 polymer ?
#
loop_
_entity_poly.entity_id
_entity_poly.type
_entity_poly.pdbx_seq_one_letter_code
_entity_poly.pdbx_strand_id
1 'polypeptide(L)'
;LSDSQFLSAASSVMADRYNAYTGSASNPGTLSPSPSGGMDQEGRRLYLSFQNLPSRFLLDTLKSYCVSATFFVTADEVRDDPDTIRRIVGEGHNIGVLCSSSPVEEYEETSALIFEA
;
A
#
# COMPACT_ATOMS: atom_id res chain seq x y z
N LEU A 1 18.40 12.83 -13.83
CA LEU A 1 18.20 12.02 -15.05
C LEU A 1 18.42 12.98 -16.22
N SER A 2 19.39 12.71 -17.10
CA SER A 2 19.57 13.51 -18.31
C SER A 2 18.59 13.04 -19.40
N ASP A 3 18.20 13.93 -20.31
CA ASP A 3 17.28 13.61 -21.41
C ASP A 3 17.77 12.41 -22.25
N SER A 4 19.09 12.24 -22.39
CA SER A 4 19.72 11.10 -23.05
C SER A 4 19.47 9.76 -22.33
N GLN A 5 19.43 9.76 -21.00
CA GLN A 5 19.11 8.56 -20.22
C GLN A 5 17.65 8.17 -20.35
N PHE A 6 16.76 9.17 -20.42
CA PHE A 6 15.33 8.94 -20.64
C PHE A 6 15.06 8.34 -22.03
N LEU A 7 15.67 8.91 -23.08
CA LEU A 7 15.56 8.41 -24.46
C LEU A 7 16.15 7.00 -24.61
N SER A 8 17.29 6.73 -23.98
CA SER A 8 17.93 5.41 -24.01
C SER A 8 17.08 4.36 -23.28
N ALA A 9 16.59 4.66 -22.07
CA ALA A 9 15.83 3.73 -21.26
C ALA A 9 14.48 3.35 -21.91
N ALA A 10 13.89 4.26 -22.67
CA ALA A 10 12.62 4.04 -23.34
C ALA A 10 12.77 3.36 -24.72
N SER A 11 13.96 3.39 -25.34
CA SER A 11 14.14 2.97 -26.74
C SER A 11 13.82 1.49 -27.01
N SER A 12 14.24 0.57 -26.14
CA SER A 12 13.93 -0.87 -26.27
C SER A 12 12.44 -1.14 -26.09
N VAL A 13 11.82 -0.55 -25.06
CA VAL A 13 10.38 -0.67 -24.78
C VAL A 13 9.55 -0.11 -25.94
N MET A 14 9.98 1.00 -26.54
CA MET A 14 9.32 1.58 -27.71
C MET A 14 9.43 0.65 -28.93
N ALA A 15 10.59 0.03 -29.17
CA ALA A 15 10.78 -0.91 -30.26
C ALA A 15 9.91 -2.18 -30.11
N ASP A 16 9.85 -2.76 -28.91
CA ASP A 16 9.02 -3.93 -28.61
C ASP A 16 7.54 -3.64 -28.82
N ARG A 17 7.07 -2.46 -28.35
CA ARG A 17 5.68 -2.02 -28.56
C ARG A 17 5.35 -1.77 -30.02
N TYR A 18 6.28 -1.19 -30.79
CA TYR A 18 6.09 -0.96 -32.21
C TYR A 18 5.98 -2.27 -33.00
N ASN A 19 6.80 -3.26 -32.67
CA ASN A 19 6.72 -4.60 -33.27
C ASN A 19 5.41 -5.31 -32.90
N ALA A 20 4.96 -5.20 -31.65
CA ALA A 20 3.68 -5.76 -31.22
C ALA A 20 2.48 -5.09 -31.94
N TYR A 21 2.53 -3.77 -32.13
CA TYR A 21 1.50 -3.02 -32.84
C TYR A 21 1.44 -3.40 -34.33
N THR A 22 2.59 -3.40 -35.00
CA THR A 22 2.68 -3.74 -36.44
C THR A 22 2.35 -5.20 -36.71
N GLY A 23 2.67 -6.12 -35.80
CA GLY A 23 2.27 -7.53 -35.89
C GLY A 23 0.78 -7.78 -35.63
N SER A 24 0.12 -6.94 -34.82
CA SER A 24 -1.30 -7.08 -34.44
C SER A 24 -2.27 -6.34 -35.37
N ALA A 25 -1.77 -5.70 -36.44
CA ALA A 25 -2.54 -4.87 -37.37
C ALA A 25 -3.60 -5.63 -38.21
N SER A 26 -3.73 -6.95 -38.04
CA SER A 26 -4.76 -7.77 -38.71
C SER A 26 -6.10 -7.87 -37.94
N ASN A 27 -6.20 -7.33 -36.72
CA ASN A 27 -7.45 -7.33 -35.93
C ASN A 27 -7.86 -5.91 -35.50
N PRO A 28 -8.88 -5.26 -36.12
CA PRO A 28 -9.23 -3.85 -35.87
C PRO A 28 -9.97 -3.56 -34.56
N GLY A 29 -10.00 -4.47 -33.57
CA GLY A 29 -10.99 -4.42 -32.48
C GLY A 29 -10.53 -3.90 -31.12
N THR A 30 -9.23 -3.97 -30.77
CA THR A 30 -8.81 -3.79 -29.37
C THR A 30 -7.36 -3.31 -29.27
N LEU A 31 -7.09 -2.01 -29.41
CA LEU A 31 -5.73 -1.47 -29.24
C LEU A 31 -5.74 -0.15 -28.45
N SER A 32 -6.02 -0.26 -27.15
CA SER A 32 -5.49 0.70 -26.18
C SER A 32 -4.55 -0.07 -25.26
N PRO A 33 -3.22 0.02 -25.46
CA PRO A 33 -2.28 -0.58 -24.52
C PRO A 33 -2.34 0.24 -23.23
N SER A 34 -3.16 -0.22 -22.29
CA SER A 34 -3.10 0.27 -20.91
C SER A 34 -1.69 0.00 -20.39
N PRO A 35 -1.08 0.96 -19.66
CA PRO A 35 0.24 0.75 -19.09
C PRO A 35 0.15 -0.47 -18.17
N SER A 36 0.82 -1.55 -18.55
CA SER A 36 1.13 -2.65 -17.64
C SER A 36 1.95 -2.04 -16.51
N GLY A 37 1.25 -1.71 -15.43
CA GLY A 37 1.83 -1.30 -14.17
C GLY A 37 2.89 -2.32 -13.78
N GLY A 38 4.02 -1.81 -13.32
CA GLY A 38 5.23 -2.60 -13.12
C GLY A 38 4.99 -3.87 -12.33
N MET A 39 5.65 -4.93 -12.79
CA MET A 39 5.94 -6.15 -12.04
C MET A 39 4.73 -6.74 -11.31
N ASP A 40 3.82 -7.31 -12.09
CA ASP A 40 3.08 -8.48 -11.64
C ASP A 40 4.08 -9.62 -11.45
N GLN A 41 4.87 -9.58 -10.38
CA GLN A 41 5.32 -10.82 -9.80
C GLN A 41 4.06 -11.57 -9.46
N GLU A 42 3.78 -12.62 -10.23
CA GLU A 42 2.86 -13.71 -9.95
C GLU A 42 3.39 -14.51 -8.72
N GLY A 43 3.72 -13.77 -7.67
CA GLY A 43 4.24 -14.19 -6.40
C GLY A 43 3.13 -14.02 -5.38
N ARG A 44 2.95 -15.06 -4.56
CA ARG A 44 1.94 -15.08 -3.50
C ARG A 44 2.16 -13.86 -2.59
N ARG A 45 1.20 -12.94 -2.61
CA ARG A 45 1.19 -11.77 -1.71
C ARG A 45 0.53 -12.18 -0.41
N LEU A 46 1.17 -11.86 0.70
CA LEU A 46 0.63 -12.04 2.04
C LEU A 46 0.43 -10.65 2.66
N TYR A 47 -0.74 -10.41 3.22
CA TYR A 47 -1.04 -9.18 3.95
C TYR A 47 -1.11 -9.51 5.44
N LEU A 48 -0.28 -8.85 6.23
CA LEU A 48 -0.24 -9.03 7.68
C LEU A 48 -1.21 -8.04 8.32
N SER A 49 -2.10 -8.55 9.15
CA SER A 49 -3.00 -7.76 9.97
C SER A 49 -2.93 -8.21 11.42
N PHE A 50 -2.92 -7.24 12.32
CA PHE A 50 -2.84 -7.44 13.76
C PHE A 50 -4.02 -6.74 14.43
N GLN A 51 -4.52 -7.32 15.52
CA GLN A 51 -5.43 -6.66 16.44
C GLN A 51 -4.61 -6.09 17.60
N ASN A 52 -5.06 -4.97 18.14
CA ASN A 52 -4.47 -4.24 19.25
C ASN A 52 -3.19 -3.48 18.88
N LEU A 53 -2.65 -2.74 19.86
CA LEU A 53 -1.41 -1.99 19.69
C LEU A 53 -0.18 -2.90 19.58
N PRO A 54 0.74 -2.59 18.65
CA PRO A 54 2.01 -3.29 18.54
C PRO A 54 2.95 -2.91 19.69
N SER A 55 3.77 -3.88 20.11
CA SER A 55 4.95 -3.55 20.91
C SER A 55 6.01 -2.84 20.06
N ARG A 56 6.88 -2.06 20.70
CA ARG A 56 8.02 -1.40 20.03
C ARG A 56 8.89 -2.39 19.25
N PHE A 57 9.12 -3.58 19.84
CA PHE A 57 9.88 -4.66 19.21
C PHE A 57 9.24 -5.16 17.91
N LEU A 58 7.90 -5.23 17.86
CA LEU A 58 7.19 -5.65 16.65
C LEU A 58 7.38 -4.64 15.51
N LEU A 59 7.24 -3.34 15.80
CA LEU A 59 7.49 -2.28 14.82
C LEU A 59 8.94 -2.28 14.31
N ASP A 60 9.92 -2.41 15.22
CA ASP A 60 11.33 -2.51 14.85
C ASP A 60 11.59 -3.73 13.95
N THR A 61 10.92 -4.86 14.24
CA THR A 61 11.02 -6.07 13.44
C THR A 61 10.43 -5.85 12.04
N LEU A 62 9.21 -5.32 11.93
CA LEU A 62 8.57 -5.04 10.64
C LEU A 62 9.41 -4.09 9.78
N LYS A 63 9.96 -3.05 10.40
CA LYS A 63 10.89 -2.11 9.77
C LYS A 63 12.17 -2.78 9.27
N SER A 64 12.75 -3.69 10.06
CA SER A 64 13.96 -4.43 9.65
C SER A 64 13.74 -5.32 8.43
N TYR A 65 12.51 -5.84 8.26
CA TYR A 65 12.12 -6.63 7.09
C TYR A 65 11.55 -5.79 5.94
N CYS A 66 11.46 -4.45 6.10
CA CYS A 66 10.82 -3.54 5.15
C CYS A 66 9.39 -3.95 4.78
N VAL A 67 8.62 -4.46 5.75
CA VAL A 67 7.24 -4.93 5.56
C VAL A 67 6.26 -3.95 6.20
N SER A 68 5.18 -3.61 5.48
CA SER A 68 4.04 -2.90 6.04
C SER A 68 2.97 -3.88 6.54
N ALA A 69 2.30 -3.51 7.62
CA ALA A 69 1.19 -4.27 8.20
C ALA A 69 0.00 -3.34 8.48
N THR A 70 -1.15 -3.94 8.77
CA THR A 70 -2.36 -3.22 9.19
C THR A 70 -2.67 -3.54 10.65
N PHE A 71 -2.86 -2.51 11.48
CA PHE A 71 -3.22 -2.64 12.89
C PHE A 71 -4.66 -2.22 13.10
N PHE A 72 -5.47 -3.09 13.71
CA PHE A 72 -6.85 -2.81 14.07
C PHE A 72 -6.91 -2.45 15.56
N VAL A 73 -7.27 -1.20 15.83
CA VAL A 73 -7.27 -0.62 17.19
C VAL A 73 -8.66 -0.16 17.60
N THR A 74 -8.86 -0.09 18.91
CA THR A 74 -10.07 0.44 19.55
C THR A 74 -9.85 1.85 20.09
N ALA A 75 -10.93 2.59 20.39
CA ALA A 75 -10.86 3.93 20.98
C ALA A 75 -10.05 3.97 22.29
N ASP A 76 -10.18 2.92 23.12
CA ASP A 76 -9.46 2.81 24.40
C ASP A 76 -7.94 2.73 24.19
N GLU A 77 -7.50 1.93 23.22
CA GLU A 77 -6.09 1.78 22.89
C GLU A 77 -5.48 3.07 22.33
N VAL A 78 -6.22 3.80 21.50
CA VAL A 78 -5.77 5.10 20.96
C VAL A 78 -5.61 6.12 22.08
N ARG A 79 -6.49 6.11 23.09
CA ARG A 79 -6.39 6.98 24.27
C ARG A 79 -5.23 6.60 25.19
N ASP A 80 -4.97 5.30 25.34
CA ASP A 80 -3.92 4.80 26.24
C ASP A 80 -2.50 5.09 25.72
N ASP A 81 -2.27 4.97 24.40
CA ASP A 81 -0.95 5.19 23.81
C ASP A 81 -1.02 5.85 22.41
N PRO A 82 -1.30 7.16 22.35
CA PRO A 82 -1.33 7.91 21.09
C PRO A 82 0.05 8.02 20.42
N ASP A 83 1.13 7.94 21.19
CA ASP A 83 2.50 7.99 20.64
C ASP A 83 2.81 6.75 19.78
N THR A 84 2.32 5.58 20.20
CA THR A 84 2.41 4.38 19.36
C THR A 84 1.58 4.50 18.09
N ILE A 85 0.39 5.10 18.14
CA ILE A 85 -0.44 5.37 16.95
C ILE A 85 0.31 6.26 15.94
N ARG A 86 0.88 7.38 16.39
CA ARG A 86 1.70 8.27 15.55
C ARG A 86 2.87 7.52 14.93
N ARG A 87 3.50 6.62 15.68
CA ARG A 87 4.62 5.81 15.18
C ARG A 87 4.17 4.83 14.09
N ILE A 88 3.04 4.16 14.26
CA ILE A 88 2.47 3.25 13.25
C ILE A 88 2.26 4.00 11.93
N VAL A 89 1.62 5.18 11.97
CA VAL A 89 1.40 6.02 10.79
C VAL A 89 2.72 6.53 10.20
N GLY A 90 3.63 7.01 11.05
CA GLY A 90 4.93 7.54 10.64
C GLY A 90 5.87 6.52 10.01
N GLU A 91 5.72 5.23 10.34
CA GLU A 91 6.47 4.12 9.73
C GLU A 91 5.80 3.56 8.47
N GLY A 92 4.65 4.09 8.06
CA GLY A 92 3.95 3.70 6.82
C GLY A 92 3.09 2.44 6.95
N HIS A 93 2.66 2.10 8.17
CA HIS A 93 1.68 1.05 8.41
C HIS A 93 0.25 1.58 8.29
N ASN A 94 -0.71 0.68 8.07
CA ASN A 94 -2.12 1.04 8.00
C ASN A 94 -2.78 0.89 9.37
N ILE A 95 -3.75 1.76 9.67
CA ILE A 95 -4.60 1.67 10.86
C ILE A 95 -6.04 1.42 10.42
N GLY A 96 -6.67 0.45 11.06
CA GLY A 96 -8.09 0.16 10.96
C GLY A 96 -8.76 0.30 12.33
N VAL A 97 -10.07 0.55 12.32
CA VAL A 97 -10.88 0.56 13.54
C VAL A 97 -11.43 -0.84 13.79
N LEU A 98 -11.24 -1.35 14.99
CA LEU A 98 -11.82 -2.61 15.44
C LEU A 98 -13.18 -2.35 16.10
N CYS A 99 -14.25 -2.64 15.38
CA CYS A 99 -15.62 -2.52 15.88
C CYS A 99 -16.14 -3.85 16.42
N SER A 100 -16.94 -3.81 17.49
CA SER A 100 -17.54 -4.97 18.16
C SER A 100 -19.07 -4.91 18.21
N SER A 101 -19.63 -4.03 19.05
CA SER A 101 -21.04 -4.07 19.46
C SER A 101 -21.89 -2.97 18.84
N SER A 102 -21.34 -1.77 18.68
CA SER A 102 -21.97 -0.62 18.03
C SER A 102 -21.04 -0.03 16.95
N PRO A 103 -20.95 -0.65 15.76
CA PRO A 103 -19.91 -0.32 14.79
C PRO A 103 -19.88 1.14 14.32
N VAL A 104 -21.03 1.81 14.22
CA VAL A 104 -21.09 3.21 13.79
C VAL A 104 -20.54 4.14 14.86
N GLU A 105 -20.97 3.96 16.09
CA GLU A 105 -20.54 4.79 17.24
C GLU A 105 -19.06 4.56 17.57
N GLU A 106 -18.64 3.30 17.63
CA GLU A 106 -17.24 2.93 17.88
C GLU A 106 -16.31 3.44 16.77
N TYR A 107 -16.78 3.46 15.51
CA TYR A 107 -16.03 4.04 14.40
C TYR A 107 -15.91 5.56 14.50
N GLU A 108 -17.02 6.26 14.77
CA GLU A 108 -17.01 7.71 14.93
C GLU A 108 -16.08 8.14 16.06
N GLU A 109 -16.14 7.46 17.21
CA GLU A 109 -15.27 7.73 18.35
C GLU A 109 -13.79 7.47 18.03
N THR A 110 -13.47 6.27 17.55
CA THR A 110 -12.07 5.87 17.29
C THR A 110 -11.45 6.75 16.20
N SER A 111 -12.21 7.08 15.15
CA SER A 111 -11.70 7.92 14.05
C SER A 111 -11.36 9.33 14.53
N ALA A 112 -12.18 9.93 15.39
CA ALA A 112 -11.90 11.24 15.96
C ALA A 112 -10.59 11.24 16.77
N LEU A 113 -10.38 10.22 17.60
CA LEU A 113 -9.18 10.07 18.42
C LEU A 113 -7.91 9.87 17.58
N ILE A 114 -7.99 9.10 16.50
CA ILE A 114 -6.85 8.89 15.60
C ILE A 114 -6.40 10.20 14.94
N PHE A 115 -7.32 11.11 14.61
CA PHE A 115 -6.97 12.41 14.03
C PHE A 115 -6.42 13.41 15.05
N GLU A 116 -6.66 13.20 16.34
CA GLU A 116 -6.11 14.02 17.42
C GLU A 116 -4.73 13.53 17.92
N ALA A 117 -4.45 12.23 17.74
CA ALA A 117 -3.16 11.61 17.99
C ALA A 117 -2.13 12.10 16.95
#